data_AF-A0A7V4L9S3-F1
#
_entry.id   AF-A0A7V4L9S3-F1
#
_cell.length_a   1.000
_cell.length_b   1.000
_cell.length_c   1.000
_cell.angle_alpha   90.00
_cell.angle_beta   90.00
_cell.angle_gamma   90.00
#
_symmetry.space_group_name_H-M   'P 1'
#
loop_
_entity.id
_entity.type
_entity.pdbx_description
1 polymer ?
#
loop_
_entity_poly.entity_id
_entity_poly.type
_entity_poly.pdbx_seq_one_letter_code
_entity_poly.pdbx_strand_id
1 'polypeptide(L)'
;FLRRVVVPQIRYISLASDYFPLLLIVGIALTGIIMRYLTKVDVVAVKKLTMGLVSLHPALPQEPIGALFYIHLFLVSFLFAYFPFSKLMHLGGVWLSPTRNLANNSRAKRHINPWNPEVHFHTYEEYEDDFREQMIEAGIPVEKEA
;
A
#
# COMPACT_ATOMS: atom_id res chain seq x y z
N PHE A 1 -10.59 -0.36 14.71
CA PHE A 1 -11.77 -1.23 14.56
C PHE A 1 -13.07 -0.48 14.88
N LEU A 2 -13.24 0.06 16.10
CA LEU A 2 -14.46 0.75 16.54
C LEU A 2 -15.00 1.81 15.57
N ARG A 3 -14.17 2.73 15.07
CA ARG A 3 -14.58 3.73 14.07
C ARG A 3 -15.28 3.12 12.84
N ARG A 4 -14.78 1.98 12.35
CA ARG A 4 -15.30 1.28 11.17
C ARG A 4 -16.65 0.61 11.44
N VAL A 5 -16.83 0.13 12.67
CA VAL A 5 -18.12 -0.40 13.12
C VAL A 5 -19.07 0.74 13.40
N VAL A 6 -18.78 1.67 14.30
CA VAL A 6 -19.76 2.64 14.82
C VAL A 6 -20.22 3.67 13.77
N VAL A 7 -19.33 4.18 12.91
CA VAL A 7 -19.67 5.27 11.97
C VAL A 7 -20.38 4.70 10.73
N PRO A 8 -21.67 5.05 10.47
CA PRO A 8 -22.45 4.45 9.39
C PRO A 8 -21.83 4.63 8.00
N GLN A 9 -21.32 5.83 7.72
CA GLN A 9 -20.67 6.16 6.44
C GLN A 9 -19.47 5.25 6.15
N ILE A 10 -18.67 4.95 7.18
CA ILE A 10 -17.47 4.12 7.05
C ILE A 10 -17.86 2.64 6.97
N ARG A 11 -18.87 2.23 7.76
CA ARG A 11 -19.40 0.87 7.74
C ARG A 11 -19.94 0.52 6.34
N TYR A 12 -20.66 1.46 5.73
CA TYR A 12 -21.27 1.30 4.40
C TYR A 12 -20.24 1.01 3.30
N ILE A 13 -19.09 1.69 3.34
CA ILE A 13 -18.01 1.51 2.34
C ILE A 13 -17.00 0.41 2.70
N SER A 14 -17.16 -0.26 3.84
CA SER A 14 -16.19 -1.26 4.32
C SER A 14 -16.54 -2.67 3.86
N LEU A 15 -15.55 -3.41 3.36
CA LEU A 15 -15.69 -4.80 2.93
C LEU A 15 -15.28 -5.78 4.04
N ALA A 16 -15.58 -7.08 3.92
CA ALA A 16 -15.10 -8.07 4.90
C ALA A 16 -13.57 -8.07 5.05
N SER A 17 -12.85 -7.86 3.93
CA SER A 17 -11.39 -7.74 3.86
C SER A 17 -10.81 -6.54 4.64
N ASP A 18 -11.65 -5.59 5.04
CA ASP A 18 -11.26 -4.46 5.86
C ASP A 18 -11.27 -4.73 7.37
N TYR A 19 -12.14 -5.64 7.81
CA TYR A 19 -12.30 -5.97 9.23
C TYR A 19 -11.35 -7.09 9.64
N PHE A 20 -11.14 -8.06 8.75
CA PHE A 20 -10.35 -9.24 9.03
C PHE A 20 -8.91 -8.95 9.49
N PRO A 21 -8.07 -8.20 8.73
CA PRO A 21 -6.72 -7.90 9.19
C PRO A 21 -6.69 -7.05 10.47
N LEU A 22 -7.71 -6.21 10.70
CA LEU A 22 -7.82 -5.45 11.96
C LEU A 22 -8.10 -6.37 13.15
N LEU A 23 -9.02 -7.33 13.01
CA LEU A 23 -9.29 -8.33 14.05
C LEU A 23 -8.08 -9.21 14.30
N LEU A 24 -7.36 -9.60 13.24
CA LEU A 24 -6.15 -10.41 13.34
C LEU A 24 -5.05 -9.68 14.11
N ILE A 25 -4.78 -8.41 13.81
CA ILE A 25 -3.81 -7.58 14.54
C ILE A 25 -4.22 -7.40 16.00
N VAL A 26 -5.51 -7.17 16.28
CA VAL A 26 -6.02 -7.08 17.66
C VAL A 26 -5.80 -8.40 18.40
N GLY A 27 -6.09 -9.55 17.78
CA GLY A 27 -5.84 -10.88 18.36
C GLY A 27 -4.36 -11.12 18.66
N ILE A 28 -3.47 -10.78 17.74
CA ILE A 28 -2.01 -10.85 17.93
C ILE A 28 -1.58 -9.97 19.10
N ALA A 29 -2.05 -8.72 19.15
CA ALA A 29 -1.71 -7.80 20.23
C ALA A 29 -2.20 -8.30 21.59
N LEU A 30 -3.46 -8.75 21.69
CA LEU A 30 -4.03 -9.26 22.94
C LEU A 30 -3.31 -10.52 23.41
N THR A 31 -3.11 -11.50 22.54
CA THR A 31 -2.37 -12.73 22.90
C THR A 31 -0.94 -12.43 23.33
N GLY A 32 -0.25 -11.49 22.67
CA GLY A 32 1.08 -11.03 23.07
C GLY A 32 1.11 -10.34 24.44
N ILE A 33 0.13 -9.47 24.72
CA ILE A 33 -0.02 -8.80 26.03
C ILE A 33 -0.29 -9.82 27.13
N ILE A 34 -1.21 -10.78 26.91
CA ILE A 34 -1.51 -11.84 27.87
C ILE A 34 -0.27 -12.69 28.15
N MET A 35 0.48 -13.07 27.11
CA MET A 35 1.74 -13.82 27.27
C MET A 35 2.78 -13.07 28.10
N ARG A 36 2.85 -11.74 27.95
CA ARG A 36 3.82 -10.90 28.65
C ARG A 36 3.46 -10.68 30.11
N TYR A 37 2.19 -10.40 30.41
CA TYR A 37 1.79 -9.91 31.74
C TYR A 37 1.07 -10.94 32.60
N LEU A 38 0.33 -11.87 31.99
CA LEU A 38 -0.51 -12.82 32.72
C LEU A 38 0.12 -14.21 32.79
N THR A 39 0.38 -14.85 31.64
CA THR A 39 0.86 -16.24 31.63
C THR A 39 2.37 -16.36 31.79
N LYS A 40 3.14 -15.31 31.45
CA LYS A 40 4.62 -15.25 31.52
C LYS A 40 5.29 -16.50 30.91
N VAL A 41 5.31 -16.56 29.58
CA VAL A 41 5.93 -17.66 28.83
C VAL A 41 7.46 -17.66 28.94
N ASP A 42 8.09 -18.84 28.82
CA ASP A 42 9.54 -18.97 28.79
C ASP A 42 10.13 -18.35 27.51
N VAL A 43 10.73 -17.17 27.67
CA VAL A 43 11.34 -16.39 26.58
C VAL A 43 12.56 -17.10 25.98
N VAL A 44 13.27 -17.93 26.75
CA VAL A 44 14.45 -18.67 26.25
C VAL A 44 14.01 -19.76 25.29
N ALA A 45 12.99 -20.53 25.65
CA ALA A 45 12.40 -21.54 24.76
C ALA A 45 11.78 -20.92 23.50
N VAL A 46 11.03 -19.82 23.66
CA VAL A 46 10.47 -19.06 22.51
C VAL A 46 11.58 -18.61 21.56
N LYS A 47 12.66 -18.03 22.09
CA LYS A 47 13.81 -17.57 21.29
C LYS A 47 14.48 -18.73 20.55
N LYS A 48 14.71 -19.86 21.21
CA LYS A 48 15.32 -21.05 20.56
C LYS A 48 14.48 -21.52 19.39
N LEU A 49 13.16 -21.63 19.57
CA LEU A 49 12.24 -22.02 18.50
C LEU A 49 12.23 -20.99 17.35
N THR A 50 12.09 -19.71 17.66
CA THR A 50 12.07 -18.66 16.61
C THR A 50 13.38 -18.58 15.84
N MET A 51 14.53 -18.73 16.51
CA MET A 51 15.81 -18.80 15.83
C MET A 51 15.92 -20.03 14.92
N GLY A 52 15.43 -21.19 15.36
CA GLY A 52 15.38 -22.41 14.52
C GLY A 52 14.48 -22.25 13.29
N LEU A 53 13.37 -21.52 13.40
CA LEU A 53 12.52 -21.20 12.26
C LEU A 53 13.21 -20.26 11.27
N VAL A 54 13.88 -19.21 11.77
CA VAL A 54 14.58 -18.23 10.92
C VAL A 54 15.81 -18.84 10.24
N SER A 55 16.53 -19.71 10.94
CA SER A 55 17.69 -20.41 10.37
C SER A 55 17.32 -21.62 9.50
N LEU A 56 16.03 -21.93 9.35
CA LEU A 56 15.53 -23.12 8.66
C LEU A 56 16.05 -24.45 9.25
N HIS A 57 16.41 -24.44 10.52
CA HIS A 57 16.77 -25.63 11.31
C HIS A 57 15.82 -25.76 12.50
N PRO A 58 14.57 -26.20 12.28
CA PRO A 58 13.57 -26.25 13.32
C PRO A 58 13.97 -27.28 14.39
N ALA A 59 14.13 -26.81 15.63
CA ALA A 59 14.33 -27.65 16.80
C ALA A 59 13.16 -27.45 17.76
N LEU A 60 12.50 -28.54 18.15
CA LEU A 60 11.43 -28.47 19.15
C LEU A 60 12.06 -28.23 20.54
N PRO A 61 11.53 -27.29 21.34
CA PRO A 61 11.95 -27.14 22.71
C PRO A 61 11.60 -28.41 23.51
N GLN A 62 12.48 -28.79 24.44
CA GLN A 62 12.26 -29.94 25.32
C GLN A 62 11.10 -29.74 26.29
N GLU A 63 10.84 -28.48 26.68
CA GLU A 63 9.72 -28.11 27.54
C GLU A 63 8.60 -27.41 26.78
N PRO A 64 7.33 -27.66 27.15
CA PRO A 64 6.19 -27.01 26.52
C PRO A 64 6.13 -25.51 26.88
N ILE A 65 6.16 -24.64 25.87
CA ILE A 65 6.10 -23.17 26.02
C ILE A 65 4.72 -22.68 26.51
N GLY A 66 3.67 -23.46 26.23
CA GLY A 66 2.28 -23.17 26.59
C GLY A 66 1.39 -22.90 25.37
N ALA A 67 0.12 -23.31 25.46
CA ALA A 67 -0.84 -23.24 24.35
C ALA A 67 -1.04 -21.82 23.78
N LEU A 68 -1.00 -20.81 24.65
CA LEU A 68 -1.19 -19.41 24.25
C LEU A 68 -0.12 -18.91 23.26
N PHE A 69 1.11 -19.41 23.40
CA PHE A 69 2.19 -19.10 22.46
C PHE A 69 1.93 -19.67 21.08
N TYR A 70 1.47 -20.92 20.99
CA TYR A 70 1.15 -21.53 19.69
C TYR A 70 -0.05 -20.85 19.03
N ILE A 71 -1.05 -20.42 19.80
CA ILE A 71 -2.16 -19.59 19.28
C ILE A 71 -1.60 -18.26 18.72
N HIS A 72 -0.73 -17.58 19.45
CA HIS A 72 -0.11 -16.34 18.98
C HIS A 72 0.71 -16.56 17.70
N LEU A 73 1.57 -17.57 17.68
CA LEU A 73 2.38 -17.92 16.51
C LEU A 73 1.49 -18.26 15.30
N PHE A 74 0.40 -18.99 15.50
CA PHE A 74 -0.57 -19.28 14.45
C PHE A 74 -1.18 -17.99 13.88
N LEU A 75 -1.63 -17.06 14.73
CA LEU A 75 -2.19 -15.77 14.28
C LEU A 75 -1.17 -14.96 13.47
N VAL A 76 0.09 -14.92 13.91
CA VAL A 76 1.17 -14.23 13.21
C VAL A 76 1.45 -14.88 11.85
N SER A 77 1.59 -16.21 11.81
CA SER A 77 1.80 -16.94 10.54
C SER A 77 0.65 -16.74 9.57
N PHE A 78 -0.58 -16.73 10.07
CA PHE A 78 -1.78 -16.48 9.26
C PHE A 78 -1.82 -15.04 8.74
N LEU A 79 -1.38 -14.06 9.55
CA LEU A 79 -1.21 -12.68 9.09
C LEU A 79 -0.18 -12.61 7.95
N PHE A 80 0.96 -13.28 8.08
CA PHE A 80 1.98 -13.33 7.03
C PHE A 80 1.45 -13.96 5.73
N ALA A 81 0.72 -15.08 5.82
CA ALA A 81 0.11 -15.71 4.66
C ALA A 81 -0.96 -14.84 3.98
N TYR A 82 -1.75 -14.10 4.77
CA TYR A 82 -2.78 -13.19 4.27
C TYR A 82 -2.22 -11.84 3.78
N PHE A 83 -1.05 -11.44 4.28
CA PHE A 83 -0.42 -10.14 4.02
C PHE A 83 -0.40 -9.74 2.53
N PRO A 84 0.10 -10.57 1.58
CA PRO A 84 0.20 -10.19 0.17
C PRO A 84 -1.15 -9.94 -0.52
N PHE A 85 -2.23 -10.49 0.02
CA PHE A 85 -3.59 -10.36 -0.53
C PHE A 85 -4.42 -9.29 0.18
N SER A 86 -3.79 -8.54 1.10
CA SER A 86 -4.49 -7.61 1.98
C SER A 86 -4.17 -6.16 1.65
N LYS A 87 -5.00 -5.25 2.19
CA LYS A 87 -4.74 -3.80 2.15
C LYS A 87 -3.47 -3.40 2.92
N LEU A 88 -2.83 -4.31 3.68
CA LEU A 88 -1.56 -4.06 4.36
C LEU A 88 -0.37 -3.98 3.39
N MET A 89 -0.52 -4.45 2.14
CA MET A 89 0.50 -4.31 1.09
C MET A 89 0.85 -2.88 0.73
N HIS A 90 0.05 -1.89 1.16
CA HIS A 90 0.43 -0.48 1.04
C HIS A 90 1.80 -0.18 1.70
N LEU A 91 2.26 -1.02 2.64
CA LEU A 91 3.60 -0.95 3.21
C LEU A 91 4.69 -0.86 2.12
N GLY A 92 4.58 -1.66 1.05
CA GLY A 92 5.56 -1.63 -0.05
C GLY A 92 5.63 -0.28 -0.75
N GLY A 93 4.50 0.41 -0.87
CA GLY A 93 4.41 1.74 -1.46
C GLY A 93 5.15 2.83 -0.66
N VAL A 94 5.30 2.67 0.66
CA VAL A 94 6.07 3.60 1.49
C VAL A 94 7.57 3.55 1.15
N TRP A 95 8.09 2.35 0.88
CA TRP A 95 9.50 2.13 0.55
C TRP A 95 9.80 2.46 -0.90
N LEU A 96 8.87 2.15 -1.82
CA LEU A 96 9.04 2.37 -3.26
C LEU A 96 8.53 3.75 -3.72
N SER A 97 8.16 4.64 -2.80
CA SER A 97 7.62 5.95 -3.17
C SER A 97 8.61 6.79 -4.00
N PRO A 98 8.16 7.41 -5.11
CA PRO A 98 9.00 8.26 -5.94
C PRO A 98 9.67 9.40 -5.18
N THR A 99 8.99 9.95 -4.18
CA THR A 99 9.51 11.02 -3.32
C THR A 99 10.70 10.59 -2.45
N ARG A 100 10.92 9.29 -2.26
CA ARG A 100 12.07 8.75 -1.51
C ARG A 100 13.18 8.21 -2.40
N ASN A 101 12.85 7.68 -3.58
CA ASN A 101 13.80 7.00 -4.45
C ASN A 101 14.23 7.81 -5.68
N LEU A 102 13.52 8.88 -6.04
CA LEU A 102 13.87 9.72 -7.19
C LEU A 102 14.32 11.12 -6.75
N ALA A 103 15.28 11.66 -7.51
CA ALA A 103 15.69 13.05 -7.38
C ALA A 103 14.50 13.97 -7.71
N ASN A 104 14.29 14.99 -6.88
CA ASN A 104 13.25 15.99 -7.09
C ASN A 104 13.66 17.01 -8.19
N ASN A 105 13.82 16.53 -9.42
CA ASN A 105 14.30 17.32 -10.57
C ASN A 105 13.21 17.59 -11.63
N SER A 106 11.95 17.41 -11.29
CA SER A 106 10.81 17.57 -12.21
C SER A 106 10.72 18.98 -12.84
N ARG A 107 11.29 20.00 -12.19
CA ARG A 107 11.41 21.37 -12.75
C ARG A 107 12.69 21.64 -13.54
N ALA A 108 13.72 20.79 -13.39
CA ALA A 108 15.01 20.95 -14.06
C ALA A 108 15.13 20.07 -15.31
N LYS A 109 14.43 18.93 -15.31
CA LYS A 109 14.41 17.98 -16.44
C LYS A 109 12.98 17.63 -16.80
N ARG A 110 12.62 17.85 -18.06
CA ARG A 110 11.36 17.37 -18.63
C ARG A 110 11.43 15.85 -18.78
N HIS A 111 10.54 15.13 -18.11
CA HIS A 111 10.40 13.69 -18.23
C HIS A 111 9.28 13.37 -19.24
N ILE A 112 9.66 12.83 -20.40
CA ILE A 112 8.71 12.47 -21.46
C ILE A 112 8.41 10.98 -21.35
N ASN A 113 7.12 10.61 -21.36
CA ASN A 113 6.71 9.23 -21.31
C ASN A 113 7.02 8.53 -22.66
N PRO A 114 7.84 7.45 -22.69
CA PRO A 114 8.17 6.74 -23.93
C PRO A 114 6.97 6.01 -24.57
N TRP A 115 5.86 5.86 -23.84
CA TRP A 115 4.61 5.26 -24.33
C TRP A 115 3.65 6.28 -24.93
N ASN A 116 4.03 7.55 -24.99
CA ASN A 116 3.15 8.57 -25.55
C ASN A 116 3.09 8.38 -27.07
N PRO A 117 1.92 8.11 -27.66
CA PRO A 117 1.81 8.00 -29.12
C PRO A 117 2.19 9.33 -29.77
N GLU A 118 2.69 9.26 -30.99
CA GLU A 118 2.82 10.44 -31.83
C GLU A 118 1.42 10.87 -32.22
N VAL A 119 0.94 11.94 -31.57
CA VAL A 119 -0.36 12.54 -31.85
C VAL A 119 -0.11 13.70 -32.79
N HIS A 120 -0.81 13.72 -33.94
CA HIS A 120 -0.83 14.89 -34.80
C HIS A 120 -1.58 16.00 -34.06
N PHE A 121 -0.86 17.03 -33.64
CA PHE A 121 -1.47 18.22 -33.06
C PHE A 121 -1.85 19.15 -34.19
N HIS A 122 -3.07 19.67 -34.14
CA HIS A 122 -3.46 20.75 -35.04
C HIS A 122 -2.72 22.01 -34.62
N THR A 123 -1.76 22.42 -35.43
CA THR A 123 -0.98 23.62 -35.17
C THR A 123 -1.87 24.86 -35.33
N TYR A 124 -1.46 25.97 -34.72
CA TYR A 124 -2.18 27.22 -34.91
C TYR A 124 -2.20 27.63 -36.40
N GLU A 125 -1.12 27.39 -37.14
CA GLU A 125 -1.06 27.69 -38.57
C GLU A 125 -2.09 26.89 -39.40
N GLU A 126 -2.24 25.60 -39.12
CA GLU A 126 -3.25 24.74 -39.76
C GLU A 126 -4.67 25.16 -39.35
N TYR A 127 -4.88 25.50 -38.06
CA TYR A 127 -6.15 26.01 -37.57
C TYR A 127 -6.53 27.34 -38.22
N GLU A 128 -5.58 28.25 -38.36
CA GLU A 128 -5.80 29.52 -39.04
C GLU A 128 -6.09 29.30 -40.52
N ASP A 129 -5.42 28.35 -41.20
CA ASP A 129 -5.70 28.05 -42.60
C ASP A 129 -7.12 27.47 -42.81
N ASP A 130 -7.59 26.65 -41.89
CA ASP A 130 -8.94 26.06 -41.93
C ASP A 130 -10.07 27.06 -41.61
N PHE A 131 -9.81 28.00 -40.68
CA PHE A 131 -10.88 28.82 -40.06
C PHE A 131 -10.66 30.34 -40.18
N ARG A 132 -9.69 30.79 -40.99
CA ARG A 132 -9.30 32.22 -41.09
C ARG A 132 -10.47 33.17 -41.23
N GLU A 133 -11.36 32.88 -42.18
CA GLU A 133 -12.48 33.76 -42.51
C GLU A 133 -13.43 33.92 -41.31
N GLN A 134 -13.70 32.81 -40.61
CA GLN A 134 -14.53 32.80 -39.39
C GLN A 134 -13.84 33.53 -38.23
N MET A 135 -12.52 33.42 -38.12
CA MET A 135 -11.74 34.12 -37.11
C MET A 135 -11.76 35.63 -37.34
N ILE A 136 -11.59 36.08 -38.58
CA ILE A 136 -11.67 37.50 -38.96
C ILE A 136 -13.08 38.04 -38.69
N GLU A 137 -14.12 37.30 -39.08
CA GLU A 137 -15.51 37.69 -38.83
C GLU A 137 -15.83 37.80 -37.33
N ALA A 138 -15.26 36.89 -36.52
CA ALA A 138 -15.38 36.91 -35.07
C ALA A 138 -14.46 37.96 -34.37
N GLY A 139 -13.66 38.71 -35.13
CA GLY A 139 -12.72 39.71 -34.59
C GLY A 139 -11.54 39.10 -33.84
N ILE A 140 -11.22 37.83 -34.10
CA ILE A 140 -10.05 37.13 -33.55
C ILE A 140 -8.84 37.51 -34.40
N PRO A 141 -7.72 37.96 -33.79
CA PRO A 141 -6.52 38.32 -34.54
C PRO A 141 -5.93 37.09 -35.23
N VAL A 142 -5.49 37.27 -36.48
CA VAL A 142 -4.84 36.26 -37.34
C VAL A 142 -3.42 36.68 -37.66
N GLU A 143 -2.49 35.73 -37.83
CA GLU A 143 -1.09 36.06 -38.14
C GLU A 143 -0.84 36.21 -39.65
N LYS A 144 -1.55 35.44 -40.49
CA LYS A 144 -1.53 35.54 -41.95
C LYS A 144 -2.60 36.52 -42.42
N GLU A 145 -2.44 37.79 -42.03
CA GLU A 145 -3.21 38.89 -42.64
C GLU A 145 -2.89 38.95 -44.15
N ALA A 146 -3.95 38.99 -44.97
CA ALA A 146 -3.86 38.95 -46.44
C ALA A 146 -3.18 40.19 -47.04
#